data_AF-A0A9D1PPY0-F1
#
_entry.id   AF-A0A9D1PPY0-F1
#
_cell.length_a   1.000
_cell.length_b   1.000
_cell.length_c   1.000
_cell.angle_alpha   90.00
_cell.angle_beta   90.00
_cell.angle_gamma   90.00
#
_symmetry.space_group_name_H-M   'P 1'
#
loop_
_entity.id
_entity.type
_entity.pdbx_description
1 polymer ?
#
loop_
_entity_poly.entity_id
_entity_poly.type
_entity_poly.pdbx_seq_one_letter_code
_entity_poly.pdbx_strand_id
1 'polypeptide(L)' 'MSHSNNIKLLLDIQDKNIEVEENAVELRSYQGRMAKFITAKLTYTPAYCECCGVKNEDYTIYKNGTKTSRITLPISGVYT' A
#
# COMPACT_ATOMS: atom_id res chain seq x y z
N MET A 1 -4.24 1.40 -19.13
CA MET A 1 -3.42 1.10 -17.94
C MET A 1 -4.09 1.71 -16.74
N SER A 2 -4.48 0.91 -15.75
CA SER A 2 -5.28 1.37 -14.60
C SER A 2 -4.53 2.43 -13.78
N HIS A 3 -5.26 3.38 -13.20
CA HIS A 3 -4.72 4.43 -12.32
C HIS A 3 -3.83 3.87 -11.21
N SER A 4 -4.15 2.66 -10.72
CA SER A 4 -3.39 1.91 -9.71
C SER A 4 -1.91 1.67 -10.09
N ASN A 5 -1.62 1.35 -11.36
CA ASN A 5 -0.25 1.08 -11.79
C ASN A 5 0.63 2.34 -11.83
N ASN A 6 0.06 3.49 -12.21
CA ASN A 6 0.78 4.75 -12.23
C ASN A 6 1.10 5.25 -10.80
N ILE A 7 0.19 5.04 -9.84
CA ILE A 7 0.43 5.40 -8.43
C ILE A 7 1.54 4.53 -7.84
N LYS A 8 1.55 3.23 -8.13
CA LYS A 8 2.62 2.33 -7.69
C LYS A 8 3.98 2.76 -8.25
N LEU A 9 4.04 3.11 -9.54
CA LEU A 9 5.26 3.61 -10.16
C LEU A 9 5.73 4.93 -9.53
N LEU A 10 4.81 5.87 -9.28
CA LEU A 10 5.13 7.17 -8.67
C LEU A 10 5.69 7.03 -7.24
N LEU A 11 5.17 6.07 -6.47
CA LEU A 11 5.56 5.81 -5.09
C LEU A 11 6.68 4.76 -4.97
N ASP A 12 7.19 4.26 -6.10
CA ASP A 12 8.17 3.18 -6.19
C ASP A 12 7.76 1.91 -5.40
N ILE A 13 6.47 1.55 -5.47
CA ILE A 13 5.92 0.33 -4.88
C ILE A 13 6.09 -0.82 -5.88
N GLN A 14 6.99 -1.75 -5.56
CA GLN A 14 7.34 -2.89 -6.43
C GLN A 14 6.51 -4.16 -6.18
N ASP A 15 5.79 -4.22 -5.05
CA ASP A 15 4.97 -5.38 -4.71
C ASP A 15 3.75 -5.49 -5.63
N LYS A 16 3.65 -6.65 -6.30
CA LYS A 16 2.56 -6.96 -7.23
C LYS A 16 1.24 -7.19 -6.53
N ASN A 17 1.27 -7.61 -5.27
CA ASN A 17 0.08 -7.91 -4.47
C ASN A 17 -0.50 -6.66 -3.80
N ILE A 18 0.10 -5.47 -4.02
CA ILE A 18 -0.47 -4.21 -3.55
C ILE A 18 -1.38 -3.64 -4.65
N GLU A 19 -2.63 -3.43 -4.28
CA GLU A 19 -3.64 -2.78 -5.12
C GLU A 19 -4.07 -1.46 -4.49
N VAL A 20 -3.94 -0.38 -5.26
CA VAL A 20 -4.50 0.94 -4.90
C VAL A 20 -5.90 1.01 -5.50
N GLU A 21 -6.91 1.20 -4.64
CA GLU A 21 -8.32 1.29 -5.01
C GLU A 21 -8.64 2.65 -5.68
N GLU A 22 -9.82 2.74 -6.31
CA GLU A 22 -10.32 4.01 -6.82
C GLU A 22 -10.59 4.99 -5.66
N ASN A 23 -10.28 6.27 -5.87
CA ASN A 23 -10.40 7.32 -4.84
C ASN A 23 -9.60 7.07 -3.54
N ALA A 24 -8.52 6.27 -3.60
CA ALA A 24 -7.71 5.94 -2.44
C ALA A 24 -6.78 7.06 -1.95
N VAL A 25 -6.87 8.27 -2.51
CA VAL A 25 -6.00 9.41 -2.19
C VAL A 25 -6.81 10.49 -1.47
N GLU A 26 -6.36 10.85 -0.28
CA GLU A 26 -6.98 11.88 0.54
C GLU A 26 -5.97 12.93 0.99
N LEU A 27 -6.39 14.19 1.07
CA LEU A 27 -5.61 15.26 1.69
C LEU A 27 -6.03 15.40 3.14
N ARG A 28 -5.11 15.16 4.08
CA ARG A 28 -5.36 15.31 5.51
C ARG A 28 -4.21 16.06 6.19
N SER A 29 -4.51 16.75 7.28
CA SER A 29 -3.46 17.33 8.14
C SER A 29 -2.84 16.24 8.99
N TYR A 30 -1.52 16.12 8.95
CA TYR A 30 -0.73 15.25 9.81
C TYR A 30 0.37 16.06 10.46
N GLN A 31 0.39 16.10 11.80
CA GLN A 31 1.35 16.89 12.58
C GLN A 31 1.41 18.38 12.16
N GLY A 32 0.23 18.97 11.87
CA GLY A 32 0.12 20.38 11.48
C GLY A 32 0.53 20.70 10.05
N ARG A 33 0.85 19.68 9.22
CA ARG A 33 1.16 19.84 7.80
C ARG A 33 0.18 19.06 6.94
N MET A 34 -0.26 19.66 5.84
CA MET A 34 -1.08 18.96 4.86
C MET A 34 -0.25 17.88 4.17
N ALA A 35 -0.74 16.64 4.20
CA ALA A 35 -0.13 15.49 3.56
C ALA A 35 -1.17 14.71 2.74
N LYS A 36 -0.70 14.01 1.71
CA LYS A 36 -1.51 13.05 0.96
C LYS A 36 -1.44 11.70 1.65
N PHE A 37 -2.59 11.16 2.00
CA PHE A 37 -2.76 9.80 2.51
C PHE A 37 -3.24 8.92 1.37
N ILE A 38 -2.54 7.81 1.16
CA ILE A 38 -2.83 6.87 0.08
C ILE A 38 -3.09 5.52 0.72
N THR A 39 -4.29 4.98 0.51
CA THR A 39 -4.69 3.67 1.03
C THR A 39 -4.47 2.61 -0.05
N ALA A 40 -3.94 1.46 0.35
CA ALA A 40 -3.76 0.34 -0.56
C ALA A 40 -4.04 -0.98 0.17
N LYS A 41 -4.46 -1.99 -0.58
CA LYS A 41 -4.83 -3.30 -0.07
C LYS A 41 -3.81 -4.35 -0.50
N LEU A 42 -3.40 -5.19 0.44
CA LEU A 42 -2.59 -6.38 0.14
C LEU A 42 -3.54 -7.52 -0.26
N THR A 43 -3.49 -7.94 -1.52
CA THR A 43 -4.31 -9.03 -2.06
C THR A 43 -3.70 -10.42 -1.84
N TYR A 44 -2.44 -10.47 -1.43
CA TYR A 44 -1.76 -11.73 -1.11
C TYR A 44 -2.56 -12.53 -0.09
N THR A 45 -2.80 -13.80 -0.44
CA THR A 45 -3.45 -14.78 0.42
C THR A 45 -2.56 -16.02 0.47
N PRO A 46 -1.89 -16.29 1.60
CA PRO A 46 -1.01 -17.43 1.73
C PRO A 46 -1.80 -18.73 1.69
N ALA A 47 -1.24 -19.79 1.09
CA ALA A 47 -1.83 -21.13 1.10
C ALA A 47 -1.55 -21.88 2.42
N TYR A 48 -0.45 -21.54 3.09
CA TYR A 48 -0.06 -22.06 4.38
C TYR A 48 0.76 -21.01 5.14
N CYS A 49 0.85 -21.12 6.46
CA CYS A 49 1.64 -20.23 7.27
C CYS A 49 3.12 -20.58 7.10
N GLU A 50 3.94 -19.62 6.68
CA GLU A 50 5.38 -19.82 6.50
C GLU A 50 6.10 -20.17 7.81
N CYS A 51 5.55 -19.75 8.96
CA CYS A 51 6.16 -20.01 10.27
C CYS A 51 5.85 -21.42 10.83
N CYS A 52 4.62 -21.92 10.68
CA CYS A 52 4.17 -23.16 11.33
C CYS A 52 3.66 -24.24 10.37
N GLY A 53 3.55 -23.95 9.07
CA GLY A 53 3.10 -24.90 8.04
C GLY A 53 1.60 -25.19 8.03
N VAL A 54 0.81 -24.56 8.92
CA VAL A 54 -0.65 -24.73 8.96
C VAL A 54 -1.26 -24.20 7.66
N LYS A 55 -2.08 -25.02 6.99
CA LYS A 55 -2.79 -24.62 5.77
C LYS A 55 -3.80 -23.52 6.07
N ASN A 56 -3.97 -22.60 5.12
CA ASN A 56 -4.98 -21.55 5.19
C ASN A 56 -6.36 -22.07 4.79
N GLU A 57 -6.85 -23.06 5.52
CA GLU A 57 -8.23 -23.52 5.41
C GLU A 57 -9.08 -22.65 6.37
N ASP A 58 -10.27 -22.23 5.95
CA ASP A 58 -11.22 -21.43 6.75
C ASP A 58 -10.66 -20.16 7.42
N TYR A 59 -9.75 -19.43 6.75
CA TYR A 59 -9.13 -18.19 7.28
C TYR A 59 -8.36 -18.38 8.59
N THR A 60 -7.83 -19.59 8.83
CA THR A 60 -6.98 -19.90 10.00
C THR A 60 -5.71 -19.07 10.06
N ILE A 61 -5.24 -18.53 8.93
CA ILE A 61 -4.09 -17.60 8.91
C ILE A 61 -4.57 -16.17 9.17
N TYR A 62 -4.17 -15.65 10.33
CA TYR A 62 -4.44 -14.27 10.72
C TYR A 62 -3.60 -13.27 9.92
N LYS A 63 -4.24 -12.21 9.41
CA LYS A 63 -3.57 -11.05 8.82
C LYS A 63 -3.40 -9.97 9.90
N ASN A 64 -2.17 -9.51 10.13
CA ASN A 64 -1.80 -8.53 11.19
C ASN A 64 -2.29 -7.09 10.95
N GLY A 65 -3.50 -6.91 10.44
CA GLY A 65 -4.10 -5.60 10.18
C GLY A 65 -3.35 -4.76 9.14
N THR A 66 -3.51 -3.45 9.26
CA THR A 66 -2.95 -2.46 8.32
C THR A 66 -1.63 -1.90 8.83
N LYS A 67 -0.64 -1.76 7.94
CA LYS A 67 0.62 -1.06 8.23
C LYS A 67 0.63 0.32 7.57
N THR A 68 1.15 1.31 8.29
CA THR A 68 1.33 2.66 7.76
C THR A 68 2.80 2.89 7.44
N SER A 69 3.07 3.44 6.25
CA SER A 69 4.42 3.82 5.81
C SER A 69 4.44 5.30 5.42
N ARG A 70 5.57 5.98 5.68
CA ARG A 70 5.78 7.37 5.27
C ARG A 70 6.73 7.41 4.08
N ILE A 71 6.25 7.94 2.95
CA ILE A 71 7.06 8.18 1.77
C ILE A 71 7.36 9.68 1.71
N THR A 72 8.64 10.04 1.66
CA THR A 72 9.08 11.43 1.45
C THR A 72 9.61 11.55 0.04
N LEU A 73 8.83 12.16 -0.84
CA LEU A 73 9.28 12.45 -2.20
C LEU A 73 10.09 13.74 -2.17
N PRO A 74 11.37 13.73 -2.60
CA PRO A 74 12.10 14.97 -2.81
C PRO A 74 11.44 15.68 -3.99
N ILE A 75 10.73 16.78 -3.72
CA ILE A 75 10.25 17.66 -4.78
C ILE A 75 11.47 18.47 -5.24
N SER A 76 12.36 17.83 -6.00
CA SER A 76 13.26 18.56 -6.88
C SER A 76 12.41 18.98 -8.07
N GLY A 77 11.71 20.12 -7.93
CA GLY A 77 10.99 20.70 -9.05
C GLY A 77 11.96 20.83 -10.22
N VAL A 78 11.68 20.16 -11.34
CA VAL A 78 12.29 20.54 -12.60
C VAL A 78 11.57 21.82 -13.00
N TYR A 79 12.12 22.94 -12.55
CA TYR A 79 11.76 24.25 -13.09
C TYR A 79 12.40 24.32 -14.48
N THR A 80 11.68 23.90 -15.52
CA THR A 80 11.95 24.32 -16.90
C THR A 80 11.38 25.69 -17.14
#